data_AF-A0A7R9VL52-F1
#
_entry.id   AF-A0A7R9VL52-F1
#
_cell.length_a   1.000
_cell.length_b   1.000
_cell.length_c   1.000
_cell.angle_alpha   90.00
_cell.angle_beta   90.00
_cell.angle_gamma   90.00
#
_symmetry.space_group_name_H-M   'P 1'
#
loop_
_entity.id
_entity.type
_entity.pdbx_description
1 polymer ?
#
loop_
_entity_poly.entity_id
_entity_poly.type
_entity_poly.pdbx_seq_one_letter_code
_entity_poly.pdbx_strand_id
1 'polypeptide(L)'
;EVPIGAIVVRRRLLDAKVDAAEDSDSPLYERVPPSPRYYEVLSSCHNLVETSHDASAHAEILSLRSAASSMSNWRLRNCTLYSTLEPCPMCLSASQAFRVGRVV
;
A
#
# COMPACT_ATOMS: atom_id res chain seq x y z
N GLU A 1 23.68 -4.64 1.77
CA GLU A 1 22.37 -4.21 2.32
C GLU A 1 21.77 -5.33 3.16
N VAL A 2 20.96 -4.99 4.16
CA VAL A 2 20.13 -5.99 4.86
C VAL A 2 19.02 -6.44 3.89
N PRO A 3 18.74 -7.75 3.72
CA PRO A 3 17.80 -8.25 2.72
C PRO A 3 16.33 -8.05 3.17
N ILE A 4 15.93 -6.80 3.33
CA ILE A 4 14.57 -6.39 3.70
C ILE A 4 13.83 -6.01 2.42
N GLY A 5 12.68 -6.63 2.19
CA GLY A 5 11.81 -6.36 1.06
C GLY A 5 10.42 -5.94 1.51
N ALA A 6 9.75 -5.13 0.68
CA ALA A 6 8.37 -4.78 0.89
C ALA A 6 7.62 -4.68 -0.45
N ILE A 7 6.32 -4.97 -0.41
CA ILE A 7 5.41 -4.81 -1.54
C ILE A 7 4.12 -4.11 -1.07
N VAL A 8 3.49 -3.35 -1.96
CA VAL A 8 2.15 -2.82 -1.74
C VAL A 8 1.19 -3.53 -2.68
N VAL A 9 0.14 -4.12 -2.10
CA VAL A 9 -0.87 -4.88 -2.84
C VAL A 9 -2.23 -4.21 -2.69
N ARG A 10 -2.87 -3.89 -3.80
CA ARG A 10 -4.26 -3.42 -3.81
C ARG A 10 -5.20 -4.60 -4.01
N ARG A 11 -6.25 -4.64 -3.21
CA ARG A 11 -7.38 -5.54 -3.44
C ARG A 11 -8.40 -4.84 -4.34
N ARG A 12 -8.81 -5.49 -5.42
CA ARG A 12 -9.89 -5.00 -6.30
C ARG A 12 -11.03 -6.03 -6.37
N LEU A 13 -12.23 -5.53 -6.55
CA LEU A 13 -13.41 -6.32 -6.90
C LEU A 13 -13.59 -6.24 -8.42
N LEU A 14 -13.93 -7.37 -9.06
CA LEU A 14 -14.48 -7.31 -10.41
C LEU A 14 -15.85 -6.62 -10.29
N ASP A 15 -16.12 -5.68 -11.22
CA ASP A 15 -17.19 -4.66 -11.22
C ASP A 15 -16.76 -3.29 -10.65
N ALA A 16 -15.90 -2.63 -11.44
CA ALA A 16 -15.24 -1.33 -11.21
C ALA A 16 -16.15 -0.11 -11.00
N LYS A 17 -17.46 -0.28 -10.74
CA LYS A 17 -18.37 0.83 -10.41
C LYS A 17 -18.35 1.20 -8.92
N VAL A 18 -17.67 0.43 -8.08
CA VAL A 18 -17.57 0.69 -6.62
C VAL A 18 -16.27 1.40 -6.23
N ASP A 19 -15.23 1.38 -7.07
CA ASP A 19 -13.92 1.99 -6.76
C ASP A 19 -13.93 3.54 -6.71
N ALA A 20 -15.02 4.18 -7.15
CA ALA A 20 -15.17 5.64 -7.18
C ALA A 20 -15.91 6.22 -5.95
N ALA A 21 -16.37 5.39 -5.02
CA ALA A 21 -17.30 5.79 -3.95
C ALA A 21 -16.73 5.69 -2.53
N GLU A 22 -15.41 5.74 -2.34
CA GLU A 22 -14.78 5.71 -1.01
C GLU A 22 -14.03 7.01 -0.65
N ASP A 23 -14.60 8.15 -1.07
CA ASP A 23 -14.55 9.37 -0.27
C ASP A 23 -15.83 9.42 0.56
N SER A 24 -15.67 9.43 1.88
CA SER A 24 -16.62 8.89 2.85
C SER A 24 -17.80 9.83 3.16
N ASP A 25 -18.78 9.95 2.25
CA ASP A 25 -20.04 10.64 2.58
C ASP A 25 -21.32 10.02 1.98
N SER A 26 -21.29 8.74 1.55
CA SER A 26 -22.48 8.08 0.97
C SER A 26 -22.93 6.83 1.76
N PRO A 27 -24.22 6.72 2.15
CA PRO A 27 -24.71 5.74 3.13
C PRO A 27 -25.22 4.41 2.54
N LEU A 28 -24.74 3.98 1.37
CA LEU A 28 -25.30 2.80 0.68
C LEU A 28 -24.36 1.59 0.76
N TYR A 29 -24.42 0.86 1.88
CA TYR A 29 -23.85 -0.48 2.00
C TYR A 29 -24.83 -1.50 1.39
N GLU A 30 -25.02 -1.48 0.06
CA GLU A 30 -25.82 -2.54 -0.57
C GLU A 30 -24.94 -3.80 -0.75
N ARG A 31 -25.39 -4.94 -0.23
CA ARG A 31 -24.66 -6.21 -0.21
C ARG A 31 -24.36 -6.69 -1.64
N VAL A 32 -23.17 -6.36 -2.14
CA VAL A 32 -22.63 -6.92 -3.38
C VAL A 32 -22.26 -8.41 -3.14
N PRO A 33 -22.69 -9.36 -3.99
CA PRO A 33 -22.26 -10.75 -3.91
C PRO A 33 -20.73 -10.85 -4.06
N PRO A 34 -20.07 -11.93 -3.57
CA PRO A 34 -18.63 -12.07 -3.68
C PRO A 34 -18.21 -12.21 -5.15
N SER A 35 -17.88 -11.09 -5.80
CA SER A 35 -17.18 -11.11 -7.08
C SER A 35 -15.77 -11.68 -6.90
N PRO A 36 -15.15 -12.26 -7.94
CA PRO A 36 -13.82 -12.83 -7.81
C PRO A 36 -12.85 -11.72 -7.37
N ARG A 37 -12.15 -11.98 -6.27
CA ARG A 37 -11.16 -11.05 -5.71
C ARG A 37 -9.86 -11.23 -6.48
N TYR A 38 -9.32 -10.14 -7.01
CA TYR A 38 -7.97 -10.13 -7.54
C TYR A 38 -7.10 -9.15 -6.76
N TYR A 39 -5.81 -9.47 -6.73
CA TYR A 39 -4.80 -8.70 -6.06
C TYR A 39 -3.85 -8.16 -7.12
N GLU A 40 -3.57 -6.86 -7.05
CA GLU A 40 -2.65 -6.17 -7.93
C GLU A 40 -1.45 -5.71 -7.10
N VAL A 41 -0.25 -6.11 -7.50
CA VAL A 41 0.99 -5.61 -6.88
C VAL A 41 1.29 -4.24 -7.48
N LEU A 42 1.19 -3.19 -6.67
CA LEU A 42 1.42 -1.81 -7.09
C LEU A 42 2.90 -1.42 -7.08
N SER A 43 3.69 -2.04 -6.21
CA SER A 43 5.12 -1.79 -6.05
C SER A 43 5.83 -2.98 -5.42
N SER A 44 7.12 -3.11 -5.71
CA SER A 44 8.03 -4.05 -5.03
C SER A 44 9.39 -3.38 -4.87
N CYS A 45 9.85 -3.21 -3.63
CA CYS A 45 11.12 -2.56 -3.31
C CYS A 45 11.90 -3.34 -2.25
N HIS A 46 13.20 -3.04 -2.15
CA HIS A 46 14.07 -3.52 -1.08
C HIS A 46 14.80 -2.34 -0.44
N ASN A 47 15.42 -2.59 0.71
CA ASN A 47 16.15 -1.57 1.47
C ASN A 47 17.38 -1.08 0.71
N LEU A 48 17.47 0.23 0.45
CA LEU A 48 18.54 0.87 -0.30
C LEU A 48 19.40 1.84 0.53
N VAL A 49 19.31 1.81 1.86
CA VAL A 49 19.95 2.81 2.74
C VAL A 49 21.45 3.02 2.44
N GLU A 50 22.21 1.93 2.34
CA GLU A 50 23.66 1.99 2.13
C GLU A 50 24.03 2.42 0.71
N THR A 51 23.30 1.95 -0.31
CA THR A 51 23.64 2.21 -1.72
C THR A 51 23.18 3.59 -2.18
N SER A 52 22.06 4.07 -1.65
CA SER A 52 21.51 5.40 -1.97
C SER A 52 22.02 6.51 -1.04
N HIS A 53 22.72 6.15 0.04
CA HIS A 53 23.13 7.08 1.10
C HIS A 53 21.97 7.90 1.68
N ASP A 54 20.78 7.31 1.74
CA ASP A 54 19.57 7.91 2.28
C ASP A 54 19.05 7.04 3.44
N ALA A 55 19.12 7.57 4.65
CA ALA A 55 18.65 6.88 5.86
C ALA A 55 17.15 6.55 5.82
N SER A 56 16.36 7.21 4.97
CA SER A 56 14.94 6.95 4.79
C SER A 56 14.62 5.90 3.73
N ALA A 57 15.61 5.41 2.96
CA ALA A 57 15.43 4.48 1.85
C ALA A 57 15.18 3.02 2.29
N HIS A 58 14.33 2.85 3.30
CA HIS A 58 13.81 1.57 3.74
C HIS A 58 12.84 1.00 2.70
N ALA A 59 12.75 -0.34 2.63
CA ALA A 59 11.90 -1.03 1.66
C ALA A 59 10.43 -0.56 1.70
N GLU A 60 9.89 -0.32 2.90
CA GLU A 60 8.52 0.13 3.11
C GLU A 60 8.28 1.54 2.58
N ILE A 61 9.19 2.48 2.89
CA ILE A 61 9.09 3.87 2.43
C ILE A 61 9.13 3.93 0.90
N LEU A 62 10.08 3.20 0.30
CA LEU A 62 10.22 3.13 -1.15
C LEU A 62 8.98 2.52 -1.80
N SER A 63 8.43 1.44 -1.22
CA SER A 63 7.22 0.79 -1.72
C SER A 63 6.00 1.71 -1.62
N LEU A 64 5.78 2.37 -0.48
CA LEU A 64 4.67 3.31 -0.31
C LEU A 64 4.72 4.46 -1.31
N ARG A 65 5.90 5.04 -1.52
CA ARG A 65 6.12 6.11 -2.52
C ARG A 65 5.85 5.61 -3.94
N SER A 66 6.41 4.45 -4.31
CA SER A 66 6.23 3.84 -5.62
C SER A 66 4.76 3.52 -5.92
N ALA A 67 4.05 2.93 -4.95
CA ALA A 67 2.62 2.63 -5.07
C ALA A 67 1.76 3.89 -5.19
N ALA A 68 2.04 4.92 -4.39
CA ALA A 68 1.35 6.20 -4.48
C ALA A 68 1.54 6.87 -5.84
N SER A 69 2.77 6.81 -6.38
CA SER A 69 3.07 7.30 -7.72
C SER A 69 2.34 6.49 -8.81
N SER A 70 2.30 5.15 -8.72
CA SER A 70 1.60 4.33 -9.73
C SER A 70 0.09 4.56 -9.71
N MET A 71 -0.49 4.88 -8.56
CA MET A 71 -1.91 5.23 -8.42
C MET A 71 -2.22 6.70 -8.72
N SER A 72 -1.22 7.56 -8.90
CA SER A 72 -1.38 9.03 -8.89
C SER A 72 -2.18 9.53 -7.67
N ASN A 73 -2.05 8.85 -6.53
CA ASN A 73 -2.78 9.15 -5.31
C ASN A 73 -1.95 8.71 -4.09
N TRP A 74 -1.78 9.62 -3.13
CA TRP A 74 -1.04 9.33 -1.90
C TRP A 74 -1.84 8.52 -0.88
N ARG A 75 -3.17 8.43 -1.02
CA ARG A 75 -4.03 7.66 -0.10
C ARG A 75 -4.14 6.20 -0.57
N LEU A 76 -3.62 5.29 0.23
CA LEU A 76 -3.54 3.85 -0.04
C LEU A 76 -4.54 3.03 0.82
N ARG A 77 -5.75 3.56 1.07
CA ARG A 77 -6.79 2.96 1.94
C ARG A 77 -7.09 1.49 1.63
N ASN A 78 -7.19 1.15 0.35
CA ASN A 78 -7.53 -0.20 -0.12
C ASN A 78 -6.29 -1.07 -0.44
N CYS A 79 -5.14 -0.68 0.11
CA CYS A 79 -3.89 -1.39 -0.06
C CYS A 79 -3.41 -2.03 1.25
N THR A 80 -2.66 -3.11 1.08
CA THR A 80 -1.93 -3.79 2.15
C THR A 80 -0.43 -3.66 1.88
N LEU A 81 0.33 -3.21 2.87
CA LEU A 81 1.79 -3.24 2.85
C LEU A 81 2.23 -4.59 3.43
N TYR A 82 2.98 -5.36 2.65
CA TYR A 82 3.66 -6.57 3.13
C TYR A 82 5.14 -6.26 3.31
N SER A 83 5.70 -6.55 4.48
CA SER A 83 7.13 -6.42 4.74
C SER A 83 7.72 -7.74 5.20
N THR A 84 8.96 -8.03 4.84
CA THR A 84 9.65 -9.24 5.30
C THR A 84 10.07 -9.16 6.77
N LEU A 85 10.06 -7.96 7.35
CA LEU A 85 10.35 -7.70 8.77
C LEU A 85 9.30 -6.72 9.33
N GLU A 86 9.18 -6.70 10.66
CA GLU A 86 8.37 -5.70 11.34
C GLU A 86 8.88 -4.29 10.97
N PRO A 87 8.05 -3.42 10.39
CA PRO A 87 8.49 -2.09 9.99
C PRO A 87 8.90 -1.25 11.20
N CYS A 88 9.98 -0.49 11.08
CA CYS A 88 10.45 0.38 12.16
C CYS A 88 9.45 1.54 12.43
N PRO A 89 9.61 2.29 13.55
CA PRO A 89 8.70 3.38 13.91
C PRO A 89 8.49 4.43 12.81
N MET A 90 9.54 4.73 12.04
CA MET A 90 9.46 5.63 10.88
C MET A 90 8.54 5.05 9.78
N CYS A 91 8.75 3.78 9.40
CA CYS A 91 7.97 3.12 8.36
C CYS A 91 6.49 2.91 8.78
N LEU A 92 6.23 2.58 10.05
CA LEU A 92 4.87 2.50 10.59
C LEU A 92 4.18 3.86 10.59
N SER A 93 4.88 4.93 10.99
CA SER A 93 4.32 6.28 10.93
C SER A 93 4.03 6.71 9.50
N ALA A 94 4.90 6.33 8.55
CA ALA A 94 4.67 6.58 7.14
C ALA A 94 3.44 5.81 6.62
N SER A 95 3.29 4.51 6.93
CA SER A 95 2.12 3.74 6.48
C SER A 95 0.79 4.35 6.96
N GLN A 96 0.77 4.91 8.17
CA GLN A 96 -0.36 5.72 8.66
C GLN A 96 -0.56 7.00 7.85
N ALA A 97 0.51 7.75 7.55
CA ALA A 97 0.45 8.95 6.72
C ALA A 97 -0.11 8.66 5.31
N PHE A 98 0.29 7.55 4.70
CA PHE A 98 -0.24 7.05 3.41
C PHE A 98 -1.64 6.43 3.53
N ARG A 99 -2.22 6.32 4.72
CA ARG A 99 -3.54 5.72 4.98
C ARG A 99 -3.63 4.27 4.52
N VAL A 100 -2.56 3.49 4.69
CA VAL A 100 -2.55 2.06 4.33
C VAL A 100 -3.59 1.32 5.18
N GLY A 101 -4.41 0.48 4.55
CA GLY A 101 -5.49 -0.23 5.24
C GLY A 101 -5.00 -1.37 6.15
N ARG A 102 -3.87 -1.99 5.80
CA ARG A 102 -3.28 -3.10 6.56
C ARG A 102 -1.77 -3.19 6.37
N VAL A 103 -1.06 -3.55 7.43
CA VAL A 103 0.36 -3.96 7.40
C VAL A 103 0.42 -5.44 7.76
N VAL A 104 1.20 -6.21 7.01
CA VAL A 104 1.45 -7.65 7.21
C VAL A 104 2.94 -7.90 7.24
#